data_AF-A0A967R4A8-F1
#
_entry.id   AF-A0A967R4A8-F1
#
_cell.length_a   1.000
_cell.length_b   1.000
_cell.length_c   1.000
_cell.angle_alpha   90.00
_cell.angle_beta   90.00
_cell.angle_gamma   90.00
#
_symmetry.space_group_name_H-M   'P 1'
#
loop_
_entity.id
_entity.type
_entity.pdbx_description
1 polymer ?
#
loop_
_entity_poly.entity_id
_entity_poly.type
_entity_poly.pdbx_seq_one_letter_code
_entity_poly.pdbx_strand_id
1 'polypeptide(L)'
;MSLVQETPYRLRIEPHGAMRVPGVVFASRALLPDVAADRSLDQVANVATLPGIVGASFAMPDIHWGYGFPIGGVAATDVDAGGVVSPGGVGFDISCGVRLLAADLDRRALRPHLEALMDRLGATVPRGMGRGGVWHLTDRRQLDEVLVGGSRYAVAQGHGVPRDLDRCEDGGAVAEADPAQVSQRAVERGLGQVGSLGSGNHFLEVQVVDEVVDAEVAGAFGLRPGQVCVMIHCGSRGLGHQICTDHVRTMDRAMAGYG
;
A
#
# COMPACT_ATOMS: atom_id res chain seq x y z
N MET A 1 -24.51 -3.55 -16.55
CA MET A 1 -23.79 -2.28 -16.35
C MET A 1 -23.46 -1.69 -17.72
N SER A 2 -23.71 -0.39 -17.95
CA SER A 2 -23.37 0.29 -19.22
C SER A 2 -21.98 0.93 -19.09
N LEU A 3 -21.04 0.55 -19.96
CA LEU A 3 -19.67 1.05 -19.97
C LEU A 3 -19.43 1.86 -21.26
N VAL A 4 -19.27 3.17 -21.10
CA VAL A 4 -19.05 4.13 -22.20
C VAL A 4 -17.56 4.42 -22.33
N GLN A 5 -16.97 4.14 -23.49
CA GLN A 5 -15.58 4.50 -23.73
C GLN A 5 -15.48 5.98 -24.12
N GLU A 6 -14.80 6.79 -23.31
CA GLU A 6 -14.63 8.23 -23.54
C GLU A 6 -13.31 8.54 -24.24
N THR A 7 -12.25 7.79 -23.92
CA THR A 7 -10.96 7.84 -24.61
C THR A 7 -10.39 6.42 -24.76
N PRO A 8 -9.26 6.20 -25.47
CA PRO A 8 -8.64 4.88 -25.57
C PRO A 8 -8.32 4.20 -24.23
N TYR A 9 -8.15 4.99 -23.16
CA TYR A 9 -7.75 4.51 -21.83
C TYR A 9 -8.67 4.98 -20.70
N ARG A 10 -9.84 5.53 -21.02
CA ARG A 10 -10.81 6.01 -20.03
C ARG A 10 -12.21 5.55 -20.39
N LEU A 11 -12.80 4.78 -19.50
CA LEU A 11 -14.15 4.26 -19.62
C LEU A 11 -14.99 4.76 -18.44
N ARG A 12 -16.25 5.08 -18.69
CA ARG A 12 -17.19 5.57 -17.70
C ARG A 12 -18.33 4.59 -17.51
N ILE A 13 -18.59 4.25 -16.26
CA ILE A 13 -19.79 3.55 -15.83
C ILE A 13 -20.85 4.61 -15.55
N GLU A 14 -21.91 4.62 -16.34
CA GLU A 14 -23.03 5.54 -16.14
C GLU A 14 -23.69 5.28 -14.77
N PRO A 15 -24.01 6.33 -13.99
CA PRO A 15 -24.72 6.16 -12.73
C PRO A 15 -26.02 5.38 -12.93
N HIS A 16 -26.23 4.35 -12.11
CA HIS A 16 -27.46 3.57 -12.09
C HIS A 16 -27.77 3.06 -10.69
N GLY A 17 -29.03 2.76 -10.40
CA GLY A 17 -29.45 2.28 -9.09
C GLY A 17 -29.13 3.28 -7.99
N ALA A 18 -28.40 2.86 -6.97
CA ALA A 18 -28.04 3.68 -5.80
C ALA A 18 -26.75 4.50 -5.99
N MET A 19 -26.12 4.47 -7.18
CA MET A 19 -24.92 5.26 -7.46
C MET A 19 -25.22 6.75 -7.31
N ARG A 20 -24.38 7.46 -6.55
CA ARG A 20 -24.45 8.91 -6.33
C ARG A 20 -23.60 9.68 -7.34
N VAL A 21 -22.55 9.03 -7.85
CA VAL A 21 -21.58 9.55 -8.83
C VAL A 21 -21.31 8.49 -9.90
N PRO A 22 -20.73 8.84 -11.07
CA PRO A 22 -20.29 7.83 -12.04
C PRO A 22 -19.14 6.98 -11.52
N GLY A 23 -18.91 5.83 -12.17
CA GLY A 23 -17.64 5.11 -12.08
C GLY A 23 -16.71 5.51 -13.23
N VAL A 24 -15.40 5.59 -12.99
CA VAL A 24 -14.39 5.88 -14.03
C VAL A 24 -13.29 4.82 -13.95
N VAL A 25 -13.06 4.11 -15.04
CA VAL A 25 -12.05 3.05 -15.14
C VAL A 25 -11.00 3.48 -16.14
N PHE A 26 -9.75 3.55 -15.70
CA PHE A 26 -8.62 3.80 -16.57
C PHE A 26 -8.05 2.48 -17.04
N ALA A 27 -8.32 2.06 -18.28
CA ALA A 27 -7.82 0.81 -18.84
C ALA A 27 -7.90 0.83 -20.36
N SER A 28 -7.03 0.07 -21.03
CA SER A 28 -7.31 -0.34 -22.40
C SER A 28 -8.38 -1.44 -22.39
N ARG A 29 -9.07 -1.67 -23.52
CA ARG A 29 -10.06 -2.75 -23.62
C ARG A 29 -9.49 -4.14 -23.30
N ALA A 30 -8.22 -4.37 -23.58
CA ALA A 30 -7.56 -5.65 -23.32
C ALA A 30 -7.24 -5.88 -21.83
N LEU A 31 -7.24 -4.82 -21.03
CA LEU A 31 -7.01 -4.89 -19.58
C LEU A 31 -8.32 -4.91 -18.78
N LEU A 32 -9.48 -4.80 -19.42
CA LEU A 32 -10.75 -4.88 -18.72
C LEU A 32 -10.93 -6.29 -18.14
N PRO A 33 -11.40 -6.40 -16.89
CA PRO A 33 -11.65 -7.69 -16.26
C PRO A 33 -12.73 -8.46 -17.02
N ASP A 34 -12.58 -9.79 -17.10
CA ASP A 34 -13.64 -10.66 -17.56
C ASP A 34 -14.77 -10.66 -16.51
N VAL A 35 -15.89 -10.03 -16.85
CA VAL A 35 -17.06 -9.86 -15.96
C VAL A 35 -17.67 -11.18 -15.48
N ALA A 36 -17.39 -12.30 -16.15
CA ALA A 36 -17.82 -13.63 -15.70
C ALA A 36 -16.95 -14.17 -14.56
N ALA A 37 -15.69 -13.76 -14.49
CA ALA A 37 -14.69 -14.25 -13.52
C ALA A 37 -14.35 -13.22 -12.44
N ASP A 38 -14.50 -11.93 -12.73
CA ASP A 38 -14.09 -10.82 -11.86
C ASP A 38 -15.19 -9.75 -11.79
N ARG A 39 -15.67 -9.49 -10.57
CA ARG A 39 -16.78 -8.57 -10.27
C ARG A 39 -16.29 -7.18 -9.83
N SER A 40 -15.02 -6.83 -10.05
CA SER A 40 -14.42 -5.57 -9.64
C SER A 40 -15.11 -4.34 -10.21
N LEU A 41 -15.63 -4.40 -11.44
CA LEU A 41 -16.43 -3.31 -12.01
C LEU A 41 -17.73 -3.06 -11.23
N ASP A 42 -18.36 -4.10 -10.68
CA ASP A 42 -19.50 -3.90 -9.79
C ASP A 42 -19.05 -3.32 -8.45
N GLN A 43 -17.83 -3.60 -8.00
CA GLN A 43 -17.28 -2.94 -6.81
C GLN A 43 -17.07 -1.44 -7.05
N VAL A 44 -16.65 -1.02 -8.25
CA VAL A 44 -16.63 0.41 -8.62
C VAL A 44 -18.03 1.01 -8.51
N ALA A 45 -19.05 0.34 -9.05
CA ALA A 45 -20.44 0.78 -8.95
C ALA A 45 -20.93 0.82 -7.48
N ASN A 46 -20.53 -0.13 -6.65
CA ASN A 46 -20.89 -0.16 -5.23
C ASN A 46 -20.23 0.98 -4.45
N VAL A 47 -18.94 1.25 -4.68
CA VAL A 47 -18.22 2.38 -4.07
C VAL A 47 -18.85 3.72 -4.46
N ALA A 48 -19.34 3.84 -5.70
CA ALA A 48 -20.08 5.00 -6.16
C ALA A 48 -21.39 5.29 -5.40
N THR A 49 -21.84 4.40 -4.51
CA THR A 49 -23.04 4.60 -3.66
C THR A 49 -22.74 5.26 -2.31
N LEU A 50 -21.46 5.38 -1.93
CA LEU A 50 -21.06 5.80 -0.58
C LEU A 50 -21.49 7.24 -0.27
N PRO A 51 -22.01 7.53 0.94
CA PRO A 51 -22.32 8.89 1.36
C PRO A 51 -21.10 9.81 1.27
N GLY A 52 -21.32 11.04 0.79
CA GLY A 52 -20.29 12.06 0.62
C GLY A 52 -19.25 11.76 -0.47
N ILE A 53 -19.39 10.72 -1.30
CA ILE A 53 -18.43 10.46 -2.39
C ILE A 53 -18.36 11.62 -3.39
N VAL A 54 -17.14 11.99 -3.79
CA VAL A 54 -16.85 13.17 -4.62
C VAL A 54 -16.48 12.75 -6.04
N GLY A 55 -17.15 13.35 -7.03
CA GLY A 55 -16.78 13.28 -8.44
C GLY A 55 -17.06 11.94 -9.13
N ALA A 56 -16.35 10.88 -8.74
CA ALA A 56 -16.53 9.52 -9.26
C ALA A 56 -15.91 8.47 -8.32
N SER A 57 -16.32 7.21 -8.47
CA SER A 57 -15.51 6.07 -8.02
C SER A 57 -14.52 5.72 -9.13
N PHE A 58 -13.22 5.77 -8.84
CA PHE A 58 -12.17 5.54 -9.82
C PHE A 58 -11.57 4.14 -9.67
N ALA A 59 -11.12 3.58 -10.80
CA ALA A 59 -10.32 2.36 -10.82
C ALA A 59 -9.14 2.49 -11.80
N MET A 60 -7.99 1.98 -11.37
CA MET A 60 -6.72 1.97 -12.10
C MET A 60 -6.64 0.78 -13.08
N PRO A 61 -5.67 0.77 -14.00
CA PRO A 61 -5.59 -0.25 -15.07
C PRO A 61 -5.38 -1.69 -14.60
N ASP A 62 -4.92 -1.87 -13.36
CA ASP A 62 -4.69 -3.15 -12.69
C ASP A 62 -5.85 -3.56 -11.76
N ILE A 63 -7.04 -2.98 -11.98
CA ILE A 63 -8.24 -3.28 -11.22
C ILE A 63 -8.54 -4.79 -11.19
N HIS A 64 -8.80 -5.31 -9.99
CA HIS A 64 -9.29 -6.67 -9.82
C HIS A 64 -10.08 -6.81 -8.51
N TRP A 65 -10.72 -7.97 -8.35
CA TRP A 65 -11.62 -8.22 -7.23
C TRP A 65 -10.95 -8.03 -5.86
N GLY A 66 -11.56 -7.20 -5.00
CA GLY A 66 -11.09 -6.87 -3.66
C GLY A 66 -12.14 -7.08 -2.56
N TYR A 67 -11.89 -6.55 -1.35
CA TYR A 67 -12.81 -6.65 -0.21
C TYR A 67 -13.69 -5.40 -0.09
N GLY A 68 -14.92 -5.49 -0.59
CA GLY A 68 -15.84 -4.34 -0.66
C GLY A 68 -15.48 -3.40 -1.81
N PHE A 69 -14.32 -2.74 -1.71
CA PHE A 69 -13.70 -1.97 -2.79
C PHE A 69 -12.90 -2.90 -3.73
N PRO A 70 -12.75 -2.55 -5.02
CA PRO A 70 -11.81 -3.24 -5.88
C PRO A 70 -10.36 -2.84 -5.51
N ILE A 71 -9.41 -3.75 -5.70
CA ILE A 71 -7.99 -3.38 -5.67
C ILE A 71 -7.73 -2.49 -6.89
N GLY A 72 -6.87 -1.47 -6.73
CA GLY A 72 -6.70 -0.40 -7.73
C GLY A 72 -7.83 0.63 -7.71
N GLY A 73 -8.73 0.59 -6.72
CA GLY A 73 -9.79 1.59 -6.53
C GLY A 73 -9.29 2.88 -5.88
N VAL A 74 -9.87 4.01 -6.26
CA VAL A 74 -9.69 5.31 -5.59
C VAL A 74 -11.06 5.97 -5.40
N ALA A 75 -11.34 6.44 -4.19
CA ALA A 75 -12.53 7.22 -3.89
C ALA A 75 -12.19 8.31 -2.86
N ALA A 76 -12.66 9.52 -3.11
CA ALA A 76 -12.64 10.61 -2.15
C ALA A 76 -14.04 10.78 -1.55
N THR A 77 -14.13 10.97 -0.24
CA THR A 77 -15.37 11.28 0.47
C THR A 77 -15.21 12.61 1.21
N ASP A 78 -16.22 13.48 1.11
CA ASP A 78 -16.22 14.80 1.74
C ASP A 78 -16.80 14.70 3.16
N VAL A 79 -15.97 14.97 4.16
CA VAL A 79 -16.32 14.91 5.59
C VAL A 79 -17.51 15.83 5.90
N ASP A 80 -17.54 17.04 5.34
CA ASP A 80 -18.61 18.02 5.60
C ASP A 80 -19.93 17.60 4.95
N ALA A 81 -19.88 16.76 3.91
CA ALA A 81 -21.03 16.18 3.24
C ALA A 81 -21.44 14.79 3.80
N GLY A 82 -20.99 14.45 5.01
CA GLY A 82 -21.27 13.14 5.63
C GLY A 82 -20.47 12.00 5.01
N GLY A 83 -19.27 12.30 4.52
CA GLY A 83 -18.32 11.37 3.95
C GLY A 83 -17.95 10.26 4.91
N VAL A 84 -17.92 9.03 4.40
CA VAL A 84 -17.61 7.84 5.19
C VAL A 84 -16.16 7.41 5.00
N VAL A 85 -15.63 6.71 6.01
CA VAL A 85 -14.38 5.94 5.91
C VAL A 85 -14.72 4.45 5.87
N SER A 86 -14.06 3.70 5.00
CA SER A 86 -14.23 2.24 4.89
C SER A 86 -12.88 1.55 5.00
N PRO A 87 -12.66 0.67 6.00
CA PRO A 87 -11.44 -0.13 6.09
C PRO A 87 -11.19 -0.98 4.85
N GLY A 88 -12.25 -1.47 4.21
CA GLY A 88 -12.15 -2.20 2.94
C GLY A 88 -11.65 -1.35 1.77
N GLY A 89 -11.84 -0.03 1.82
CA GLY A 89 -11.30 0.91 0.84
C GLY A 89 -9.83 1.25 1.03
N VAL A 90 -9.27 0.99 2.21
CA VAL A 90 -7.82 1.10 2.47
C VAL A 90 -7.12 -0.26 2.25
N GLY A 91 -7.76 -1.34 2.68
CA GLY A 91 -7.22 -2.70 2.60
C GLY A 91 -6.71 -3.23 3.94
N PHE A 92 -6.43 -4.54 3.98
CA PHE A 92 -5.99 -5.21 5.20
C PHE A 92 -4.53 -4.90 5.54
N ASP A 93 -3.64 -4.88 4.56
CA ASP A 93 -2.24 -4.50 4.80
C ASP A 93 -2.07 -2.99 4.67
N ILE A 94 -2.46 -2.28 5.74
CA ILE A 94 -2.41 -0.83 5.83
C ILE A 94 -0.98 -0.36 5.52
N SER A 95 -0.84 0.61 4.62
CA SER A 95 0.48 1.14 4.20
C SER A 95 1.40 0.06 3.60
N CYS A 96 0.85 -0.99 2.98
CA CYS A 96 1.63 -1.80 2.05
C CYS A 96 2.13 -0.90 0.91
N GLY A 97 3.44 -0.87 0.72
CA GLY A 97 4.07 0.13 -0.10
C GLY A 97 5.47 -0.26 -0.53
N VAL A 98 6.08 0.63 -1.31
CA VAL A 98 7.36 0.39 -1.97
C VAL A 98 8.37 1.44 -1.55
N ARG A 99 9.59 0.98 -1.25
CA ARG A 99 10.78 1.83 -1.15
C ARG A 99 11.77 1.43 -2.22
N LEU A 100 12.28 2.41 -2.95
CA LEU A 100 13.37 2.23 -3.91
C LEU A 100 14.65 2.87 -3.37
N LEU A 101 15.71 2.08 -3.25
CA LEU A 101 17.05 2.56 -2.93
C LEU A 101 17.90 2.54 -4.20
N ALA A 102 18.43 3.69 -4.59
CA ALA A 102 19.37 3.80 -5.70
C ALA A 102 20.81 3.73 -5.17
N ALA A 103 21.58 2.72 -5.61
CA ALA A 103 22.99 2.62 -5.25
C ALA A 103 23.84 3.40 -6.27
N ASP A 104 24.94 4.00 -5.83
CA ASP A 104 25.96 4.48 -6.76
C ASP A 104 26.87 3.32 -7.19
N LEU A 105 26.27 2.34 -7.87
CA LEU A 105 26.90 1.10 -8.27
C LEU A 105 26.28 0.64 -9.59
N ASP A 106 27.11 0.23 -10.54
CA ASP A 106 26.63 -0.34 -11.80
C ASP A 106 26.60 -1.87 -11.76
N ARG A 107 25.74 -2.47 -12.58
CA ARG A 107 25.58 -3.93 -12.72
C ARG A 107 26.92 -4.69 -12.86
N ARG A 108 27.86 -4.13 -13.63
CA ARG A 108 29.17 -4.77 -13.88
C ARG A 108 29.99 -4.90 -12.60
N ALA A 109 29.92 -3.91 -11.72
CA ALA A 109 30.62 -3.91 -10.45
C ALA A 109 29.92 -4.80 -9.42
N LEU A 110 28.58 -4.91 -9.47
CA LEU A 110 27.85 -5.82 -8.59
C LEU A 110 28.03 -7.30 -8.96
N ARG A 111 28.14 -7.62 -10.26
CA ARG A 111 28.09 -9.01 -10.75
C ARG A 111 29.01 -10.00 -10.02
N PRO A 112 30.28 -9.69 -9.70
CA PRO A 112 31.16 -10.60 -8.95
C PRO A 112 30.72 -10.86 -7.51
N HIS A 113 29.86 -10.00 -6.95
CA HIS A 113 29.42 -10.04 -5.56
C HIS A 113 27.94 -10.38 -5.39
N LEU A 114 27.20 -10.57 -6.49
CA LEU A 114 25.75 -10.72 -6.45
C LEU A 114 25.31 -11.92 -5.61
N GLU A 115 25.94 -13.08 -5.79
CA GLU A 115 25.61 -14.28 -5.01
C GLU A 115 25.84 -14.05 -3.50
N ALA A 116 27.02 -13.57 -3.13
CA ALA A 116 27.34 -13.25 -1.74
C ALA A 116 26.42 -12.18 -1.13
N LEU A 117 25.99 -11.19 -1.93
CA LEU A 117 25.02 -10.20 -1.50
C LEU A 117 23.65 -10.84 -1.26
N MET A 118 23.16 -11.66 -2.20
CA MET A 118 21.86 -12.32 -2.10
C MET A 118 21.83 -13.31 -0.94
N ASP A 119 22.89 -14.06 -0.70
CA ASP A 119 23.03 -14.96 0.46
C ASP A 119 22.95 -14.17 1.78
N ARG A 120 23.68 -13.06 1.86
CA ARG A 120 23.64 -12.19 3.04
C ARG A 120 22.26 -11.57 3.26
N LEU A 121 21.61 -11.07 2.21
CA LEU A 121 20.25 -10.54 2.31
C LEU A 121 19.27 -11.63 2.74
N GLY A 122 19.36 -12.83 2.18
CA GLY A 122 18.55 -13.98 2.56
C GLY A 122 18.74 -14.39 4.03
N ALA A 123 19.96 -14.28 4.56
CA ALA A 123 20.26 -14.58 5.96
C ALA A 123 19.85 -13.46 6.93
N THR A 124 19.84 -12.19 6.49
CA THR A 124 19.68 -11.03 7.38
C THR A 124 18.32 -10.35 7.31
N VAL A 125 17.53 -10.60 6.26
CA VAL A 125 16.20 -10.01 6.07
C VAL A 125 15.13 -11.08 6.32
N PRO A 126 14.45 -11.06 7.49
CA PRO A 126 13.43 -12.05 7.81
C PRO A 126 12.26 -12.00 6.82
N ARG A 127 11.78 -13.18 6.42
CA ARG A 127 10.67 -13.38 5.49
C ARG A 127 9.73 -14.49 5.96
N GLY A 128 8.54 -14.54 5.38
CA GLY A 128 7.48 -15.50 5.70
C GLY A 128 6.55 -15.03 6.82
N MET A 129 5.72 -15.96 7.32
CA MET A 129 4.72 -15.71 8.36
C MET A 129 5.23 -15.89 9.80
N GLY A 130 6.53 -16.20 9.97
CA GLY A 130 7.12 -16.52 11.27
C GLY A 130 7.30 -15.32 12.19
N ARG A 131 7.73 -15.60 13.43
CA ARG A 131 8.25 -14.60 14.36
C ARG A 131 9.70 -14.29 13.97
N GLY A 132 10.05 -13.02 13.85
CA GLY A 132 11.36 -12.59 13.39
C GLY A 132 11.25 -11.23 12.72
N GLY A 133 12.05 -10.28 13.22
CA GLY A 133 12.19 -8.94 12.67
C GLY A 133 13.62 -8.50 12.92
N VAL A 134 14.16 -7.65 12.05
CA VAL A 134 15.48 -7.05 12.25
C VAL A 134 15.50 -6.22 13.53
N TRP A 135 14.36 -5.61 13.88
CA TRP A 135 14.25 -4.78 15.07
C TRP A 135 13.45 -5.50 16.16
N HIS A 136 14.15 -5.89 17.22
CA HIS A 136 13.55 -6.52 18.39
C HIS A 136 13.04 -5.48 19.38
N LEU A 137 11.75 -5.17 19.28
CA LEU A 137 11.05 -4.37 20.29
C LEU A 137 10.81 -5.21 21.55
N THR A 138 11.08 -4.65 22.72
CA THR A 138 10.98 -5.32 24.02
C THR A 138 9.60 -5.24 24.63
N ASP A 139 8.84 -4.17 24.34
CA ASP A 139 7.54 -3.90 24.96
C ASP A 139 6.61 -3.08 24.07
N ARG A 140 5.35 -2.96 24.54
CA ARG A 140 4.29 -2.14 23.92
C ARG A 140 4.72 -0.69 23.72
N ARG A 141 5.41 -0.09 24.69
CA ARG A 141 5.78 1.33 24.65
C ARG A 141 6.69 1.62 23.47
N GLN A 142 7.67 0.76 23.18
CA GLN A 142 8.50 0.94 21.99
C GLN A 142 7.71 0.80 20.69
N LEU A 143 6.72 -0.10 20.64
CA LEU A 143 5.83 -0.18 19.48
C LEU A 143 4.98 1.08 19.34
N ASP A 144 4.52 1.68 20.44
CA ASP A 144 3.77 2.93 20.41
C ASP A 144 4.62 4.08 19.85
N GLU A 145 5.90 4.16 20.22
CA GLU A 145 6.84 5.11 19.60
C GLU A 145 7.04 4.86 18.10
N VAL A 146 7.05 3.59 17.66
CA VAL A 146 7.06 3.25 16.21
C VAL A 146 5.76 3.69 15.54
N LEU A 147 4.60 3.49 16.17
CA LEU A 147 3.30 3.86 15.61
C LEU A 147 3.14 5.38 15.47
N VAL A 148 3.61 6.16 16.45
CA VAL A 148 3.52 7.63 16.45
C VAL A 148 4.65 8.24 15.60
N GLY A 149 5.89 7.81 15.81
CA GLY A 149 7.06 8.42 15.19
C GLY A 149 7.43 7.83 13.83
N GLY A 150 6.87 6.69 13.45
CA GLY A 150 7.12 6.03 12.16
C GLY A 150 8.60 5.89 11.83
N SER A 151 8.96 6.28 10.61
CA SER A 151 10.36 6.27 10.13
C SER A 151 11.24 7.25 10.91
N ARG A 152 10.68 8.33 11.49
CA ARG A 152 11.45 9.29 12.29
C ARG A 152 11.97 8.65 13.57
N TYR A 153 11.13 7.84 14.22
CA TYR A 153 11.56 7.05 15.37
C TYR A 153 12.59 6.00 14.97
N ALA A 154 12.39 5.30 13.84
CA ALA A 154 13.39 4.35 13.33
C ALA A 154 14.77 4.99 13.12
N VAL A 155 14.84 6.15 12.45
CA VAL A 155 16.09 6.91 12.26
C VAL A 155 16.70 7.35 13.59
N ALA A 156 15.89 7.84 14.55
CA ALA A 156 16.37 8.21 15.87
C ALA A 156 16.95 7.03 16.67
N GLN A 157 16.53 5.80 16.37
CA GLN A 157 17.04 4.56 16.95
C GLN A 157 18.20 3.96 16.14
N GLY A 158 18.71 4.66 15.11
CA GLY A 158 19.85 4.23 14.31
C GLY A 158 19.51 3.39 13.08
N HIS A 159 18.23 3.26 12.73
CA HIS A 159 17.77 2.55 11.54
C HIS A 159 17.57 3.51 10.36
N GLY A 160 18.69 3.96 9.77
CA GLY A 160 18.72 4.88 8.64
C GLY A 160 19.45 6.17 8.97
N VAL A 161 19.25 7.19 8.12
CA VAL A 161 19.86 8.52 8.26
C VAL A 161 18.83 9.62 8.05
N PRO A 162 19.07 10.86 8.55
CA PRO A 162 18.08 11.95 8.48
C PRO A 162 17.52 12.22 7.08
N ARG A 163 18.36 12.16 6.04
CA ARG A 163 17.96 12.37 4.64
C ARG A 163 16.94 11.33 4.13
N ASP A 164 16.83 10.17 4.78
CA ASP A 164 15.88 9.14 4.37
C ASP A 164 14.44 9.63 4.59
N LEU A 165 14.22 10.51 5.58
CA LEU A 165 12.92 11.07 5.92
C LEU A 165 12.42 12.02 4.82
N ASP A 166 13.30 12.82 4.23
CA ASP A 166 12.96 13.73 3.11
C ASP A 166 12.53 12.98 1.84
N ARG A 167 12.78 11.66 1.80
CA ARG A 167 12.45 10.76 0.69
C ARG A 167 11.35 9.75 1.06
N CYS A 168 10.60 10.05 2.11
CA CYS A 168 9.39 9.32 2.50
C CYS A 168 8.17 10.19 2.23
N GLU A 169 7.10 9.58 1.74
CA GLU A 169 5.77 10.17 1.84
C GLU A 169 5.48 10.57 3.30
N ASP A 170 4.92 11.76 3.51
CA ASP A 170 4.66 12.39 4.82
C ASP A 170 5.87 12.48 5.77
N GLY A 171 7.10 12.37 5.24
CA GLY A 171 8.29 12.26 6.07
C GLY A 171 8.32 10.98 6.91
N GLY A 172 7.56 9.96 6.50
CA GLY A 172 7.50 8.62 7.06
C GLY A 172 6.71 8.50 8.36
N ALA A 173 5.85 9.47 8.70
CA ALA A 173 4.96 9.41 9.85
C ALA A 173 3.70 10.28 9.63
N VAL A 174 2.53 9.73 9.96
CA VAL A 174 1.24 10.45 9.90
C VAL A 174 0.96 11.07 11.27
N ALA A 175 0.55 12.34 11.30
CA ALA A 175 0.50 13.14 12.53
C ALA A 175 -0.52 12.68 13.58
N GLU A 176 -1.58 11.99 13.18
CA GLU A 176 -2.76 11.69 14.01
C GLU A 176 -2.81 10.24 14.51
N ALA A 177 -1.68 9.53 14.48
CA ALA A 177 -1.62 8.16 14.98
C ALA A 177 -1.86 8.10 16.49
N ASP A 178 -2.93 7.41 16.91
CA ASP A 178 -3.26 7.16 18.32
C ASP A 178 -3.10 5.66 18.66
N PRO A 179 -2.02 5.27 19.37
CA PRO A 179 -1.83 3.89 19.76
C PRO A 179 -2.92 3.35 20.70
N ALA A 180 -3.68 4.19 21.40
CA ALA A 180 -4.79 3.74 22.24
C ALA A 180 -5.92 3.08 21.43
N GLN A 181 -6.03 3.39 20.13
CA GLN A 181 -6.98 2.73 19.22
C GLN A 181 -6.49 1.35 18.73
N VAL A 182 -5.23 0.99 18.99
CA VAL A 182 -4.64 -0.27 18.53
C VAL A 182 -4.87 -1.37 19.56
N SER A 183 -5.65 -2.39 19.15
CA SER A 183 -6.00 -3.51 20.01
C SER A 183 -4.78 -4.28 20.52
N GLN A 184 -4.92 -4.88 21.71
CA GLN A 184 -3.89 -5.73 22.28
C GLN A 184 -3.48 -6.88 21.33
N ARG A 185 -4.45 -7.43 20.60
CA ARG A 185 -4.21 -8.49 19.61
C ARG A 185 -3.39 -7.99 18.41
N ALA A 186 -3.61 -6.76 17.94
CA ALA A 186 -2.83 -6.18 16.86
C ALA A 186 -1.37 -5.98 17.27
N VAL A 187 -1.15 -5.55 18.51
CA VAL A 187 0.19 -5.44 19.10
C VAL A 187 0.89 -6.78 19.21
N GLU A 188 0.23 -7.79 19.78
CA GLU A 188 0.82 -9.14 19.91
C GLU A 188 1.23 -9.72 18.55
N ARG A 189 0.49 -9.42 17.49
CA ARG A 189 0.83 -9.82 16.13
C ARG A 189 1.97 -9.00 15.53
N GLY A 190 2.03 -7.70 15.80
CA GLY A 190 2.99 -6.76 15.20
C GLY A 190 4.36 -6.70 15.88
N LEU A 191 4.40 -6.83 17.20
CA LEU A 191 5.58 -6.55 18.03
C LEU A 191 6.83 -7.33 17.56
N GLY A 192 6.65 -8.59 17.18
CA GLY A 192 7.73 -9.48 16.72
C GLY A 192 8.02 -9.45 15.21
N GLN A 193 7.45 -8.51 14.46
CA GLN A 193 7.50 -8.49 12.99
C GLN A 193 8.16 -7.23 12.40
N VAL A 194 8.58 -6.27 13.24
CA VAL A 194 9.20 -5.02 12.77
C VAL A 194 10.54 -5.30 12.08
N GLY A 195 10.68 -4.83 10.85
CA GLY A 195 11.85 -5.13 10.01
C GLY A 195 11.81 -6.55 9.42
N SER A 196 10.63 -7.06 9.06
CA SER A 196 10.47 -8.28 8.26
C SER A 196 9.69 -7.99 6.97
N LEU A 197 9.96 -8.73 5.90
CA LEU A 197 9.24 -8.59 4.63
C LEU A 197 7.84 -9.17 4.73
N GLY A 198 7.73 -10.39 5.25
CA GLY A 198 6.50 -11.15 5.22
C GLY A 198 6.37 -12.15 4.10
N SER A 199 5.12 -12.38 3.70
CA SER A 199 4.69 -13.35 2.69
C SER A 199 3.75 -12.68 1.68
N GLY A 200 3.28 -13.43 0.69
CA GLY A 200 2.42 -12.90 -0.38
C GLY A 200 3.26 -12.24 -1.47
N ASN A 201 2.85 -11.06 -1.91
CA ASN A 201 3.56 -10.25 -2.92
C ASN A 201 4.69 -9.40 -2.33
N HIS A 202 5.07 -9.60 -1.07
CA HIS A 202 6.15 -8.87 -0.43
C HIS A 202 7.52 -9.44 -0.78
N PHE A 203 8.45 -8.57 -1.14
CA PHE A 203 9.78 -8.97 -1.58
C PHE A 203 10.83 -7.87 -1.33
N LEU A 204 12.09 -8.28 -1.42
CA LEU A 204 13.22 -7.40 -1.64
C LEU A 204 13.90 -7.87 -2.91
N GLU A 205 14.04 -6.98 -3.89
CA GLU A 205 14.65 -7.29 -5.18
C GLU A 205 15.82 -6.36 -5.47
N VAL A 206 16.93 -6.94 -5.92
CA VAL A 206 18.08 -6.19 -6.44
C VAL A 206 17.93 -6.10 -7.94
N GLN A 207 17.72 -4.87 -8.44
CA GLN A 207 17.34 -4.57 -9.81
C GLN A 207 18.43 -3.74 -10.49
N VAL A 208 18.29 -3.58 -11.81
CA VAL A 208 19.12 -2.69 -12.62
C VAL A 208 18.19 -1.83 -13.46
N VAL A 209 18.47 -0.52 -13.53
CA VAL A 209 17.81 0.39 -14.46
C VAL A 209 18.20 0.00 -15.88
N ASP A 210 17.32 -0.69 -16.59
CA ASP A 210 17.61 -1.16 -17.96
C ASP A 210 17.39 -0.06 -19.00
N GLU A 211 16.30 0.70 -18.86
CA GLU A 211 15.89 1.76 -19.78
C GLU A 211 15.52 3.04 -19.02
N VAL A 212 15.84 4.19 -19.62
CA VAL A 212 15.38 5.51 -19.15
C VAL A 212 14.54 6.15 -20.25
N VAL A 213 13.25 6.35 -19.95
CA VAL A 213 12.27 6.93 -20.88
C VAL A 213 12.22 8.46 -20.84
N ASP A 214 12.53 9.05 -19.68
CA ASP A 214 12.63 10.49 -19.47
C ASP A 214 13.95 10.81 -18.76
N ALA A 215 14.89 11.39 -19.50
CA ALA A 215 16.23 11.66 -19.00
C ALA A 215 16.28 12.78 -17.96
N GLU A 216 15.39 13.77 -18.06
CA GLU A 216 15.36 14.91 -17.14
C GLU A 216 14.84 14.46 -15.77
N VAL A 217 13.72 13.74 -15.75
CA VAL A 217 13.14 13.19 -14.51
C VAL A 217 14.06 12.15 -13.88
N ALA A 218 14.64 11.25 -14.68
CA ALA A 218 15.62 10.28 -14.17
C ALA A 218 16.83 10.97 -13.53
N GLY A 219 17.36 12.04 -14.15
CA GLY A 219 18.41 12.87 -13.58
C GLY A 219 18.04 13.48 -12.23
N ALA A 220 16.82 14.04 -12.12
CA ALA A 220 16.30 14.58 -10.86
C ALA A 220 16.14 13.51 -9.77
N PHE A 221 15.83 12.27 -10.14
CA PHE A 221 15.73 11.12 -9.23
C PHE A 221 17.08 10.45 -8.94
N GLY A 222 18.16 10.87 -9.60
CA GLY A 222 19.48 10.25 -9.45
C GLY A 222 19.56 8.85 -10.05
N LEU A 223 18.74 8.59 -11.09
CA LEU A 223 18.67 7.33 -11.82
C LEU A 223 19.40 7.43 -13.16
N ARG A 224 20.14 6.37 -13.52
CA ARG A 224 20.82 6.24 -14.82
C ARG A 224 20.80 4.80 -15.35
N PRO A 225 20.90 4.58 -16.67
CA PRO A 225 20.98 3.22 -17.22
C PRO A 225 22.16 2.43 -16.64
N GLY A 226 21.93 1.16 -16.34
CA GLY A 226 22.90 0.24 -15.75
C GLY A 226 23.11 0.36 -14.24
N GLN A 227 22.48 1.35 -13.58
CA GLN A 227 22.55 1.55 -12.14
C GLN A 227 21.80 0.46 -11.38
N VAL A 228 22.38 0.01 -10.28
CA VAL A 228 21.77 -0.94 -9.36
C VAL A 228 20.78 -0.22 -8.44
N CYS A 229 19.60 -0.81 -8.28
CA CYS A 229 18.61 -0.40 -7.31
C CYS A 229 18.22 -1.57 -6.41
N VAL A 230 17.67 -1.25 -5.24
CA VAL A 230 17.02 -2.24 -4.36
C VAL A 230 15.59 -1.78 -4.14
N MET A 231 14.63 -2.60 -4.56
CA MET A 231 13.22 -2.37 -4.31
C MET A 231 12.77 -3.21 -3.12
N ILE A 232 12.14 -2.57 -2.14
CA ILE A 232 11.57 -3.21 -0.95
C ILE A 232 10.07 -3.00 -1.02
N HIS A 233 9.33 -4.11 -1.07
CA HIS A 233 7.87 -4.10 -1.05
C HIS A 233 7.38 -4.87 0.18
N CYS A 234 6.79 -4.14 1.13
CA CYS A 234 6.17 -4.70 2.33
C CYS A 234 5.19 -3.70 2.94
N GLY A 235 4.55 -4.07 4.04
CA GLY A 235 3.58 -3.21 4.74
C GLY A 235 3.59 -3.38 6.25
N SER A 236 2.47 -3.03 6.86
CA SER A 236 2.22 -3.08 8.32
C SER A 236 2.22 -4.48 8.94
N ARG A 237 2.37 -5.53 8.13
CA ARG A 237 2.43 -6.93 8.59
C ARG A 237 1.15 -7.35 9.31
N GLY A 238 1.26 -8.22 10.32
CA GLY A 238 0.12 -8.69 11.09
C GLY A 238 -0.59 -7.59 11.88
N LEU A 239 0.07 -6.44 12.11
CA LEU A 239 -0.48 -5.33 12.87
C LEU A 239 -1.63 -4.65 12.11
N GLY A 240 -1.38 -4.13 10.90
CA GLY A 240 -2.43 -3.45 10.14
C GLY A 240 -3.54 -4.39 9.70
N HIS A 241 -3.22 -5.65 9.37
CA HIS A 241 -4.25 -6.66 9.10
C HIS A 241 -5.19 -6.83 10.28
N GLN A 242 -4.66 -6.86 11.52
CA GLN A 242 -5.50 -6.99 12.71
C GLN A 242 -6.32 -5.72 12.97
N ILE A 243 -5.74 -4.54 12.81
CA ILE A 243 -6.44 -3.25 12.92
C ILE A 243 -7.63 -3.20 11.95
N CYS A 244 -7.39 -3.50 10.67
CA CYS A 244 -8.46 -3.54 9.67
C CYS A 244 -9.55 -4.56 10.05
N THR A 245 -9.16 -5.76 10.49
CA THR A 245 -10.12 -6.79 10.98
C THR A 245 -10.97 -6.28 12.14
N ASP A 246 -10.36 -5.58 13.09
CA ASP A 246 -11.05 -5.08 14.29
C ASP A 246 -12.05 -3.97 13.94
N HIS A 247 -11.68 -3.05 13.04
CA HIS A 247 -12.57 -1.98 12.60
C HIS A 247 -13.70 -2.49 11.68
N VAL A 248 -13.44 -3.43 10.77
CA VAL A 248 -14.48 -4.08 9.95
C VAL A 248 -15.55 -4.70 10.86
N ARG A 249 -15.13 -5.49 11.86
CA ARG A 249 -16.06 -6.12 12.81
C ARG A 249 -16.87 -5.11 13.61
N THR A 250 -16.26 -3.97 13.95
CA THR A 250 -16.93 -2.89 14.69
C THR A 250 -17.99 -2.24 13.81
N MET A 251 -17.66 -1.96 12.55
CA MET A 251 -18.60 -1.40 11.58
C MET A 251 -19.74 -2.36 11.24
N ASP A 252 -19.47 -3.65 11.02
CA ASP A 252 -20.51 -4.66 10.75
C ASP A 252 -21.55 -4.73 11.87
N ARG A 253 -21.11 -4.65 13.14
CA ARG A 253 -22.01 -4.61 14.30
C ARG A 253 -22.81 -3.33 14.37
N ALA A 254 -22.19 -2.19 14.07
CA ALA A 254 -22.87 -0.91 14.06
C ALA A 254 -23.93 -0.84 12.96
N MET A 255 -23.65 -1.41 11.77
CA MET A 255 -24.58 -1.44 10.65
C MET A 255 -25.91 -2.12 10.97
N ALA A 256 -25.93 -3.14 11.83
CA ALA A 256 -27.17 -3.78 12.27
C ALA A 256 -28.11 -2.82 13.04
N GLY A 257 -27.58 -1.73 13.59
CA GLY A 257 -28.34 -0.66 14.25
C GLY A 257 -28.78 0.48 13.33
N TYR A 258 -28.33 0.50 12.07
CA TYR A 258 -28.70 1.49 11.04
C TYR A 258 -29.68 0.89 10.00
N GLY A 259 -30.55 -0.03 10.44
CA GLY A 259 -31.65 -0.60 9.65
C GLY A 259 -32.86 0.31 9.55
#